data_AF-A0A816RPF9-F1
#
_entry.id   AF-A0A816RPF9-F1
#
_cell.length_a   1.000
_cell.length_b   1.000
_cell.length_c   1.000
_cell.angle_alpha   90.00
_cell.angle_beta   90.00
_cell.angle_gamma   90.00
#
_symmetry.space_group_name_H-M   'P 1'
#
loop_
_entity.id
_entity.type
_entity.pdbx_description
1 polymer ?
#
loop_
_entity_poly.entity_id
_entity_poly.type
_entity_poly.pdbx_seq_one_letter_code
_entity_poly.pdbx_strand_id
1 'polypeptide(L)'
;MDQHRQIQVKVSIFDVSSRKHALFIATVSNVSQCSNYTLDTDASRLATYSATTSSCDSTVYATPLWVRFTGGGATTLATSATLSYRCGTYYTGWLVSSLPSTSGTTTTAVVCFSWSTSICSWTTTISVTNCNAFYVFLLASPPVGCNSRYCTQ
;
A
#
# COMPACT_ATOMS: atom_id res chain seq x y z
N MET A 1 -37.98 18.40 -44.32
CA MET A 1 -38.23 19.12 -43.05
C MET A 1 -37.59 18.30 -41.96
N ASP A 2 -36.57 18.92 -41.38
CA ASP A 2 -35.79 18.60 -40.18
C ASP A 2 -34.94 17.32 -40.07
N GLN A 3 -33.65 17.60 -39.85
CA GLN A 3 -32.58 16.73 -39.39
C GLN A 3 -32.40 16.85 -37.88
N HIS A 4 -31.69 15.86 -37.33
CA HIS A 4 -30.93 15.78 -36.07
C HIS A 4 -31.52 14.72 -35.11
N ARG A 5 -30.73 13.81 -34.52
CA ARG A 5 -29.32 13.96 -34.10
C ARG A 5 -28.68 12.57 -33.92
N GLN A 6 -27.83 12.14 -34.85
CA GLN A 6 -26.79 11.17 -34.53
C GLN A 6 -25.65 11.90 -33.81
N ILE A 7 -25.28 11.41 -32.63
CA ILE A 7 -24.07 11.86 -31.92
C ILE A 7 -22.88 11.28 -32.69
N GLN A 8 -22.26 12.10 -33.53
CA GLN A 8 -20.99 11.80 -34.16
C GLN A 8 -19.89 12.11 -33.14
N VAL A 9 -19.23 11.07 -32.62
CA VAL A 9 -17.96 11.25 -31.90
C VAL A 9 -16.92 11.65 -32.95
N LYS A 10 -16.52 12.92 -32.90
CA LYS A 10 -15.59 13.53 -33.85
C LYS A 10 -14.19 12.94 -33.64
N VAL A 11 -13.79 11.99 -34.48
CA VAL A 11 -12.38 11.62 -34.62
C VAL A 11 -11.73 12.69 -35.50
N SER A 12 -11.12 13.68 -34.87
CA SER A 12 -10.31 14.68 -35.57
C SER A 12 -8.97 14.04 -35.94
N ILE A 13 -8.74 13.85 -37.23
CA ILE A 13 -7.44 13.50 -37.80
C ILE A 13 -6.55 14.73 -37.62
N PHE A 14 -5.55 14.66 -36.75
CA PHE A 14 -4.54 15.72 -36.60
C PHE A 14 -3.38 15.44 -37.54
N ASP A 15 -3.27 16.26 -38.58
CA ASP A 15 -2.05 16.44 -39.35
C ASP A 15 -1.06 17.26 -38.52
N VAL A 16 0.13 16.71 -38.24
CA VAL A 16 1.21 17.41 -37.52
C VAL A 16 2.52 17.18 -38.24
N SER A 17 2.74 17.97 -39.28
CA SER A 17 4.08 18.32 -39.74
C SER A 17 4.85 19.08 -38.65
N SER A 18 5.91 18.46 -38.16
CA SER A 18 7.05 19.05 -37.42
C SER A 18 6.77 19.82 -36.12
N ARG A 19 6.78 19.07 -35.00
CA ARG A 19 7.46 19.38 -33.73
C ARG A 19 7.34 18.13 -32.84
N LYS A 20 8.47 17.51 -32.51
CA LYS A 20 8.57 16.29 -31.68
C LYS A 20 7.94 16.53 -30.30
N HIS A 21 6.63 16.31 -30.18
CA HIS A 21 5.96 16.07 -28.91
C HIS A 21 5.80 14.56 -28.82
N ALA A 22 6.71 13.91 -28.08
CA ALA A 22 6.45 12.57 -27.62
C ALA A 22 5.19 12.65 -26.75
N LEU A 23 4.09 12.13 -27.27
CA LEU A 23 2.89 11.89 -26.50
C LEU A 23 3.25 10.81 -25.49
N PHE A 24 3.64 11.23 -24.28
CA PHE A 24 3.76 10.34 -23.14
C PHE A 24 2.35 9.85 -22.80
N ILE A 25 1.91 8.79 -23.49
CA ILE A 25 0.89 7.92 -22.93
C ILE A 25 1.60 7.28 -21.73
N ALA A 26 1.40 7.86 -20.55
CA ALA A 26 1.69 7.16 -19.31
C ALA A 26 0.78 5.93 -19.35
N THR A 27 1.31 4.81 -19.80
CA THR A 27 0.68 3.53 -19.60
C THR A 27 0.60 3.41 -18.08
N VAL A 28 -0.60 3.63 -17.52
CA VAL A 28 -0.89 3.12 -16.19
C VAL A 28 -0.66 1.63 -16.34
N SER A 29 0.48 1.17 -15.83
CA SER A 29 0.80 -0.23 -15.69
C SER A 29 -0.48 -0.90 -15.17
N ASN A 30 -1.09 -1.77 -15.97
CA ASN A 30 -2.37 -2.39 -15.67
C ASN A 30 -2.15 -3.47 -14.61
N VAL A 31 -1.82 -2.99 -13.41
CA VAL A 31 -1.39 -3.76 -12.26
C VAL A 31 -2.62 -3.88 -11.39
N SER A 32 -3.22 -5.06 -11.38
CA SER A 32 -4.59 -5.26 -10.87
C SER A 32 -4.77 -4.81 -9.43
N GLN A 33 -3.74 -4.98 -8.59
CA GLN A 33 -3.75 -4.53 -7.20
C GLN A 33 -3.75 -3.00 -7.04
N CYS A 34 -3.50 -2.23 -8.10
CA CYS A 34 -3.66 -0.77 -8.09
C CYS A 34 -5.10 -0.31 -8.34
N SER A 35 -6.00 -1.22 -8.73
CA SER A 35 -7.44 -0.97 -8.88
C SER A 35 -8.31 -1.89 -8.01
N ASN A 36 -7.74 -2.98 -7.49
CA ASN A 36 -8.43 -3.93 -6.62
C ASN A 36 -7.62 -4.16 -5.34
N TYR A 37 -7.99 -3.43 -4.30
CA TYR A 37 -7.40 -3.48 -2.97
C TYR A 37 -8.44 -3.14 -1.90
N THR A 38 -8.18 -3.53 -0.66
CA THR A 38 -8.95 -3.12 0.51
C THR A 38 -8.36 -1.84 1.10
N LEU A 39 -9.23 -0.89 1.48
CA LEU A 39 -8.81 0.32 2.15
C LEU A 39 -8.78 0.09 3.66
N ASP A 40 -7.63 0.35 4.29
CA ASP A 40 -7.49 0.38 5.74
C ASP A 40 -7.44 1.84 6.21
N THR A 41 -8.44 2.22 7.00
CA THR A 41 -8.65 3.58 7.52
C THR A 41 -8.35 3.68 9.01
N ASP A 42 -7.81 2.62 9.63
CA ASP A 42 -7.57 2.58 11.07
C ASP A 42 -6.35 3.45 11.44
N ALA A 43 -6.62 4.65 11.96
CA ALA A 43 -5.60 5.57 12.44
C ALA A 43 -4.80 5.02 13.64
N SER A 44 -5.32 4.01 14.35
CA SER A 44 -4.59 3.39 15.46
C SER A 44 -3.36 2.63 14.99
N ARG A 45 -3.21 2.37 13.68
CA ARG A 45 -2.04 1.72 13.09
C ARG A 45 -0.83 2.63 12.98
N LEU A 46 -0.97 3.94 13.17
CA LEU A 46 0.18 4.85 13.13
C LEU A 46 1.26 4.40 14.13
N ALA A 47 2.52 4.41 13.72
CA ALA A 47 3.67 4.06 14.56
C ALA A 47 3.77 4.92 15.83
N THR A 48 3.14 6.10 15.84
CA THR A 48 3.06 7.02 16.97
C THR A 48 1.90 6.72 17.92
N TYR A 49 0.90 5.93 17.50
CA TYR A 49 -0.26 5.61 18.32
C TYR A 49 0.13 4.67 19.46
N SER A 50 -0.27 5.00 20.69
CA SER A 50 0.05 4.19 21.87
C SER A 50 -0.94 3.04 22.06
N ALA A 51 -0.44 1.86 22.40
CA ALA A 51 -1.28 0.70 22.67
C ALA A 51 -1.68 0.60 24.15
N THR A 52 -2.98 0.62 24.44
CA THR A 52 -3.55 0.26 25.76
C THR A 52 -4.11 -1.16 25.78
N THR A 53 -4.42 -1.68 24.59
CA THR A 53 -4.83 -3.04 24.31
C THR A 53 -4.07 -3.53 23.08
N SER A 54 -4.16 -4.83 22.79
CA SER A 54 -3.49 -5.43 21.66
C SER A 54 -4.50 -5.84 20.59
N SER A 55 -4.59 -5.05 19.53
CA SER A 55 -5.33 -5.43 18.33
C SER A 55 -4.55 -6.50 17.54
N CYS A 56 -5.27 -7.35 16.80
CA CYS A 56 -4.73 -8.55 16.14
C CYS A 56 -4.87 -8.50 14.62
N ASP A 57 -3.74 -8.57 13.90
CA ASP A 57 -3.76 -8.69 12.44
C ASP A 57 -3.81 -10.15 11.96
N SER A 58 -3.57 -11.15 12.82
CA SER A 58 -3.64 -12.58 12.43
C SER A 58 -5.03 -13.01 11.96
N THR A 59 -6.09 -12.40 12.49
CA THR A 59 -7.47 -12.64 12.04
C THR A 59 -7.83 -11.80 10.82
N VAL A 60 -7.35 -10.56 10.76
CA VAL A 60 -7.62 -9.63 9.64
C VAL A 60 -6.98 -10.12 8.35
N TYR A 61 -5.75 -10.64 8.43
CA TYR A 61 -4.99 -11.15 7.28
C TYR A 61 -4.84 -12.67 7.32
N ALA A 62 -5.83 -13.38 7.90
CA ALA A 62 -5.86 -14.84 7.91
C ALA A 62 -5.81 -15.43 6.48
N THR A 63 -6.38 -14.71 5.51
CA THR A 63 -6.15 -14.91 4.08
C THR A 63 -5.42 -13.69 3.52
N PRO A 64 -4.35 -13.87 2.73
CA PRO A 64 -3.63 -12.74 2.19
C PRO A 64 -4.48 -11.83 1.31
N LEU A 65 -4.33 -10.51 1.45
CA LEU A 65 -5.07 -9.53 0.66
C LEU A 65 -4.28 -8.24 0.44
N TRP A 66 -4.57 -7.56 -0.67
CA TRP A 66 -3.95 -6.28 -1.01
C TRP A 66 -4.59 -5.14 -0.20
N VAL A 67 -3.78 -4.38 0.53
CA VAL A 67 -4.20 -3.29 1.41
C VAL A 67 -3.59 -1.97 0.97
N ARG A 68 -4.40 -0.91 0.96
CA ARG A 68 -3.95 0.48 0.93
C ARG A 68 -4.22 1.14 2.27
N PHE A 69 -3.21 1.73 2.89
CA PHE A 69 -3.37 2.47 4.14
C PHE A 69 -3.74 3.92 3.86
N THR A 70 -4.69 4.45 4.66
CA THR A 70 -5.11 5.87 4.66
C THR A 70 -5.45 6.40 6.07
N GLY A 71 -5.53 5.52 7.07
CA GLY A 71 -5.86 5.89 8.45
C GLY A 71 -4.90 6.93 9.02
N GLY A 72 -5.44 8.00 9.58
CA GLY A 72 -4.63 9.08 10.20
C GLY A 72 -3.71 9.82 9.21
N GLY A 73 -3.95 9.71 7.90
CA GLY A 73 -3.09 10.29 6.87
C GLY A 73 -1.89 9.41 6.48
N ALA A 74 -1.77 8.21 7.06
CA ALA A 74 -0.71 7.28 6.72
C ALA A 74 -0.80 6.82 5.25
N THR A 75 0.35 6.60 4.63
CA THR A 75 0.41 6.18 3.21
C THR A 75 1.23 4.92 2.99
N THR A 76 2.05 4.53 3.98
CA THR A 76 2.91 3.36 3.90
C THR A 76 2.91 2.61 5.23
N LEU A 77 3.50 1.42 5.24
CA LEU A 77 4.00 0.84 6.49
C LEU A 77 5.09 1.74 7.08
N ALA A 78 5.27 1.67 8.40
CA ALA A 78 6.38 2.33 9.07
C ALA A 78 7.71 1.84 8.48
N THR A 79 8.59 2.74 8.04
CA THR A 79 9.88 2.44 7.40
C THR A 79 11.06 2.54 8.37
N SER A 80 10.76 2.71 9.66
CA SER A 80 11.71 2.73 10.76
C SER A 80 11.24 1.83 11.88
N ALA A 81 12.19 1.32 12.67
CA ALA A 81 11.90 0.50 13.83
C ALA A 81 10.84 1.15 14.72
N THR A 82 9.72 0.45 14.89
CA THR A 82 8.61 0.91 15.73
C THR A 82 8.70 0.19 17.06
N LEU A 83 8.86 0.94 18.16
CA LEU A 83 8.97 0.37 19.50
C LEU A 83 7.73 -0.47 19.87
N SER A 84 7.92 -1.47 20.74
CA SER A 84 6.80 -2.23 21.34
C SER A 84 5.74 -1.31 21.95
N TYR A 85 4.49 -1.77 22.04
CA TYR A 85 3.35 -1.01 22.57
C TYR A 85 2.99 0.25 21.77
N ARG A 86 3.17 0.17 20.45
CA ARG A 86 2.78 1.17 19.47
C ARG A 86 1.84 0.58 18.42
N CYS A 87 1.29 1.42 17.56
CA CYS A 87 0.35 1.07 16.50
C CYS A 87 -0.84 0.18 16.97
N GLY A 88 -1.28 0.41 18.22
CA GLY A 88 -2.43 -0.31 18.80
C GLY A 88 -2.16 -1.80 19.03
N THR A 89 -0.91 -2.21 19.19
CA THR A 89 -0.53 -3.60 19.42
C THR A 89 0.70 -3.72 20.33
N TYR A 90 1.04 -4.94 20.75
CA TYR A 90 2.24 -5.19 21.56
C TYR A 90 3.47 -5.45 20.69
N TYR A 91 3.31 -6.25 19.61
CA TYR A 91 4.38 -6.62 18.69
C TYR A 91 4.24 -5.86 17.37
N THR A 92 5.18 -4.97 17.10
CA THR A 92 5.02 -3.88 16.13
C THR A 92 5.76 -4.18 14.85
N GLY A 93 5.02 -4.41 13.77
CA GLY A 93 5.55 -4.71 12.44
C GLY A 93 5.94 -3.44 11.67
N TRP A 94 7.19 -3.34 11.25
CA TRP A 94 7.72 -2.25 10.43
C TRP A 94 8.51 -2.78 9.23
N LEU A 95 8.50 -2.03 8.13
CA LEU A 95 9.13 -2.37 6.87
C LEU A 95 10.64 -2.14 6.93
N VAL A 96 11.41 -3.21 6.70
CA VAL A 96 12.88 -3.17 6.65
C VAL A 96 13.38 -2.90 5.24
N SER A 97 12.69 -3.44 4.24
CA SER A 97 13.05 -3.25 2.84
C SER A 97 12.67 -1.86 2.33
N SER A 98 13.38 -1.38 1.31
CA SER A 98 13.00 -0.18 0.58
C SER A 98 11.70 -0.39 -0.23
N LEU A 99 10.92 0.67 -0.34
CA LEU A 99 9.75 0.69 -1.21
C LEU A 99 10.17 0.74 -2.69
N PRO A 100 9.40 0.11 -3.61
CA PRO A 100 9.67 0.20 -5.04
C PRO A 100 9.54 1.65 -5.51
N SER A 101 10.56 2.14 -6.23
CA SER A 101 10.59 3.51 -6.78
C SER A 101 9.89 3.62 -8.13
N THR A 102 9.86 2.54 -8.91
CA THR A 102 9.24 2.52 -10.24
C THR A 102 7.76 2.17 -10.15
N SER A 103 6.90 3.06 -10.65
CA SER A 103 5.46 2.82 -10.77
C SER A 103 5.18 1.52 -11.54
N GLY A 104 4.16 0.79 -11.09
CA GLY A 104 3.74 -0.49 -11.65
C GLY A 104 4.59 -1.69 -11.24
N THR A 105 5.64 -1.46 -10.46
CA THR A 105 6.54 -2.55 -10.04
C THR A 105 6.05 -3.15 -8.74
N THR A 106 5.98 -4.48 -8.70
CA THR A 106 5.77 -5.27 -7.48
C THR A 106 7.10 -5.84 -7.01
N THR A 107 7.48 -5.59 -5.77
CA THR A 107 8.68 -6.16 -5.17
C THR A 107 8.36 -6.92 -3.90
N THR A 108 9.21 -7.88 -3.59
CA THR A 108 9.23 -8.56 -2.29
C THR A 108 9.84 -7.61 -1.25
N ALA A 109 9.24 -7.55 -0.07
CA ALA A 109 9.72 -6.74 1.05
C ALA A 109 9.66 -7.52 2.37
N VAL A 110 10.58 -7.21 3.27
CA VAL A 110 10.66 -7.81 4.61
C VAL A 110 10.06 -6.85 5.62
N VAL A 111 9.15 -7.36 6.44
CA VAL A 111 8.64 -6.69 7.64
C VAL A 111 9.25 -7.36 8.85
N CYS A 112 9.73 -6.57 9.79
CA CYS A 112 10.14 -7.07 11.09
C CYS A 112 9.22 -6.62 12.22
N PHE A 113 8.97 -7.52 13.16
CA PHE A 113 8.16 -7.29 14.34
C PHE A 113 9.07 -7.05 15.55
N SER A 114 9.00 -5.85 16.11
CA SER A 114 9.71 -5.49 17.34
C SER A 114 9.01 -6.05 18.57
N TRP A 115 9.79 -6.45 19.56
CA TRP A 115 9.29 -6.86 20.87
C TRP A 115 10.35 -6.67 21.95
N SER A 116 9.91 -6.20 23.12
CA SER A 116 10.77 -5.87 24.25
C SER A 116 11.88 -4.90 23.80
N THR A 117 13.14 -5.25 24.05
CA THR A 117 14.33 -4.49 23.66
C THR A 117 14.81 -4.78 22.24
N SER A 118 14.28 -5.81 21.58
CA SER A 118 14.65 -6.14 20.20
C SER A 118 13.78 -5.38 19.22
N ILE A 119 14.43 -4.62 18.34
CA ILE A 119 13.76 -3.97 17.21
C ILE A 119 13.32 -4.96 16.14
N CYS A 120 13.80 -6.22 16.20
CA CYS A 120 13.50 -7.21 15.20
C CYS A 120 13.56 -8.63 15.76
N SER A 121 12.45 -9.08 16.35
CA SER A 121 12.32 -10.41 16.98
C SER A 121 11.83 -11.46 16.00
N TRP A 122 10.99 -11.07 15.04
CA TRP A 122 10.45 -11.98 14.02
C TRP A 122 10.27 -11.26 12.70
N THR A 123 10.46 -11.97 11.59
CA THR A 123 10.33 -11.41 10.25
C THR A 123 9.25 -12.13 9.46
N THR A 124 8.62 -11.42 8.55
CA THR A 124 7.81 -12.00 7.49
C THR A 124 8.08 -11.30 6.16
N THR A 125 7.77 -11.99 5.08
CA THR A 125 7.93 -11.49 3.72
C THR A 125 6.56 -11.15 3.15
N ILE A 126 6.46 -9.96 2.56
CA ILE A 126 5.25 -9.45 1.90
C ILE A 126 5.57 -9.02 0.47
N SER A 127 4.53 -8.69 -0.30
CA SER A 127 4.69 -7.99 -1.58
C SER A 127 4.21 -6.55 -1.47
N VAL A 128 4.90 -5.63 -2.13
CA VAL A 128 4.54 -4.21 -2.19
C VAL A 128 4.53 -3.76 -3.65
N THR A 129 3.54 -2.97 -4.02
CA THR A 129 3.42 -2.39 -5.36
C THR A 129 3.38 -0.88 -5.28
N ASN A 130 4.18 -0.21 -6.11
CA ASN A 130 4.07 1.23 -6.33
C ASN A 130 2.99 1.50 -7.38
N CYS A 131 1.86 2.08 -6.98
CA CYS A 131 0.74 2.43 -7.87
C CYS A 131 0.79 3.90 -8.32
N ASN A 132 1.99 4.45 -8.46
CA ASN A 132 2.31 5.85 -8.73
C ASN A 132 1.96 6.78 -7.55
N ALA A 133 0.67 6.94 -7.25
CA ALA A 133 0.18 7.89 -6.23
C ALA A 133 0.11 7.31 -4.82
N PHE A 134 0.21 5.99 -4.66
CA PHE A 134 0.13 5.29 -3.39
C PHE A 134 0.79 3.92 -3.50
N TYR A 135 0.98 3.29 -2.34
CA TYR A 135 1.45 1.90 -2.25
C TYR A 135 0.31 0.97 -1.85
N VAL A 136 0.37 -0.26 -2.34
CA VAL A 136 -0.45 -1.36 -1.84
C VAL A 136 0.43 -2.50 -1.38
N PHE A 137 0.02 -3.15 -0.30
CA PHE A 137 0.77 -4.21 0.37
C PHE A 137 -0.06 -5.48 0.38
N LEU A 138 0.49 -6.58 -0.11
CA LEU A 138 -0.10 -7.90 0.05
C LEU A 138 0.31 -8.42 1.42
N LEU A 139 -0.60 -8.32 2.39
CA LEU A 139 -0.34 -8.69 3.77
C LEU A 139 -0.93 -10.07 4.06
N ALA A 140 -0.25 -10.81 4.92
CA ALA A 140 -0.66 -12.09 5.44
C ALA A 140 -0.63 -12.05 6.97
N SER A 141 -1.11 -13.11 7.62
CA SER A 141 -1.05 -13.22 9.07
C SER A 141 0.39 -13.04 9.59
N PRO A 142 0.61 -12.18 10.59
CA PRO A 142 1.92 -12.06 11.23
C PRO A 142 2.41 -13.40 11.81
N PRO A 143 3.73 -13.65 11.84
CA PRO A 143 4.30 -14.94 12.26
C PRO A 143 4.20 -15.21 13.78
N VAL A 144 3.72 -14.23 14.56
CA VAL A 144 3.80 -14.20 16.03
C VAL A 144 2.43 -14.29 16.72
N GLY A 145 1.37 -14.47 15.92
CA GLY A 145 0.00 -14.62 16.39
C GLY A 145 -0.68 -13.32 16.83
N CYS A 146 -1.82 -13.48 17.52
CA CYS A 146 -2.66 -12.38 18.00
C CYS A 146 -2.04 -11.63 19.18
N ASN A 147 -1.03 -10.81 18.88
CA ASN A 147 -0.59 -9.66 19.65
C ASN A 147 0.27 -8.74 18.76
N SER A 148 0.03 -8.80 17.45
CA SER A 148 0.88 -8.18 16.45
C SER A 148 0.07 -7.50 15.37
N ARG A 149 0.63 -6.40 14.88
CA ARG A 149 0.09 -5.63 13.77
C ARG A 149 1.18 -5.02 12.92
N TYR A 150 0.85 -4.81 11.67
CA TYR A 150 1.59 -3.96 10.76
C TYR A 150 1.32 -2.48 11.11
N CYS A 151 2.37 -1.77 11.50
CA CYS A 151 2.33 -0.34 11.80
C CYS A 151 2.47 0.50 10.53
N THR A 152 1.88 1.69 10.53
CA THR A 152 1.85 2.64 9.40
C THR A 152 2.52 3.98 9.75
N GLN A 153 2.84 4.78 8.73
CA GLN A 153 3.34 6.16 8.87
C GLN A 153 2.82 7.09 7.78
#